data_AF-A0A4V1SCV2-F1
#
_entry.id   AF-A0A4V1SCV2-F1
#
_cell.length_a   1.000
_cell.length_b   1.000
_cell.length_c   1.000
_cell.angle_alpha   90.00
_cell.angle_beta   90.00
_cell.angle_gamma   90.00
#
_symmetry.space_group_name_H-M   'P 1'
#
loop_
_entity.id
_entity.type
_entity.pdbx_description
1 polymer ?
#
loop_
_entity_poly.entity_id
_entity_poly.type
_entity_poly.pdbx_seq_one_letter_code
_entity_poly.pdbx_strand_id
1 'polypeptide(L)'
;PVGQAWNRAMTTGVADPNPYDGIGYGQLDLWAYDHYHASVAGYYLSALVTFGAITGIDPTTLGAKEKAADELGLSDAQAAALQRVARDTLATG
;
A
#
# COMPACT_ATOMS: atom_id res chain seq x y z
N PRO A 1 2.57 -11.81 -5.51
CA PRO A 1 1.89 -11.18 -4.34
C PRO A 1 1.53 -9.70 -4.54
N VAL A 2 2.32 -8.87 -5.25
CA VAL A 2 2.03 -7.42 -5.40
C VAL A 2 0.65 -7.14 -6.00
N GLY A 3 0.27 -7.79 -7.10
CA GLY A 3 -1.07 -7.62 -7.68
C GLY A 3 -2.22 -8.05 -6.75
N GLN A 4 -1.99 -9.06 -5.90
CA GLN A 4 -2.98 -9.46 -4.88
C GLN A 4 -3.11 -8.40 -3.78
N ALA A 5 -1.99 -7.80 -3.35
CA ALA A 5 -2.01 -6.70 -2.38
C ALA A 5 -2.74 -5.48 -2.93
N TRP A 6 -2.56 -5.19 -4.23
CA TRP A 6 -3.26 -4.13 -4.93
C TRP A 6 -4.79 -4.31 -4.86
N ASN A 7 -5.25 -5.50 -5.25
CA ASN A 7 -6.67 -5.86 -5.17
C ASN A 7 -7.18 -5.88 -3.72
N ARG A 8 -6.35 -6.30 -2.75
CA ARG A 8 -6.71 -6.29 -1.34
C ARG A 8 -6.87 -4.86 -0.82
N ALA A 9 -5.97 -3.94 -1.17
CA ALA A 9 -6.08 -2.53 -0.79
C ALA A 9 -7.43 -1.94 -1.23
N MET A 10 -7.84 -2.25 -2.47
CA MET A 10 -9.13 -1.81 -3.03
C MET A 10 -10.32 -2.45 -2.32
N THR A 11 -10.32 -3.78 -2.19
CA THR A 11 -11.45 -4.52 -1.59
C THR A 11 -11.62 -4.27 -0.09
N THR A 12 -10.56 -3.85 0.61
CA THR A 12 -10.61 -3.45 2.03
C THR A 12 -10.83 -1.95 2.23
N GLY A 13 -11.00 -1.19 1.14
CA GLY A 13 -11.29 0.25 1.19
C GLY A 13 -10.09 1.14 1.50
N VAL A 14 -8.87 0.60 1.60
CA VAL A 14 -7.63 1.39 1.79
C VAL A 14 -7.30 2.18 0.53
N ALA A 15 -7.56 1.61 -0.64
CA ALA A 15 -7.34 2.23 -1.93
C ALA A 15 -8.64 2.42 -2.70
N ASP A 16 -8.67 3.46 -3.52
CA ASP A 16 -9.76 3.66 -4.47
C ASP A 16 -9.68 2.62 -5.62
N PRO A 17 -10.79 1.94 -5.97
CA PRO A 17 -10.79 0.93 -7.02
C PRO A 17 -10.86 1.49 -8.45
N ASN A 18 -11.25 2.76 -8.63
CA ASN A 18 -11.52 3.35 -9.93
C ASN A 18 -10.65 4.60 -10.15
N PRO A 19 -9.51 4.48 -10.88
CA PRO A 19 -8.64 5.63 -11.11
C PRO A 19 -9.25 6.73 -12.01
N TYR A 20 -10.45 6.53 -12.56
CA TYR A 20 -11.08 7.44 -13.52
C TYR A 20 -12.22 8.29 -12.95
N ASP A 21 -12.64 8.11 -11.69
CA ASP A 21 -13.76 8.86 -11.09
C ASP A 21 -13.36 9.78 -9.92
N GLY A 22 -12.06 9.96 -9.71
CA GLY A 22 -11.50 10.72 -8.60
C GLY A 22 -10.98 9.81 -7.50
N ILE A 23 -10.87 10.35 -6.29
CA ILE A 23 -10.42 9.58 -5.11
C ILE A 23 -11.49 9.69 -4.05
N GLY A 24 -12.02 8.54 -3.62
CA GLY A 24 -12.93 8.45 -2.49
C GLY A 24 -12.34 9.02 -1.20
N TYR A 25 -13.19 9.61 -0.36
CA TYR A 25 -12.75 10.22 0.90
C TYR A 25 -12.01 9.22 1.79
N GLY A 26 -10.79 9.58 2.21
CA GLY A 26 -9.96 8.76 3.09
C GLY A 26 -9.25 7.59 2.39
N GLN A 27 -9.39 7.44 1.09
CA GLN A 27 -8.72 6.39 0.30
C GLN A 27 -7.42 6.90 -0.33
N LEU A 28 -6.55 5.97 -0.66
CA LEU A 28 -5.33 6.22 -1.42
C LEU A 28 -5.56 5.94 -2.91
N ASP A 29 -5.02 6.80 -3.77
CA ASP A 29 -4.80 6.44 -5.16
C ASP A 29 -3.49 5.67 -5.27
N LEU A 30 -3.56 4.41 -5.69
CA LEU A 30 -2.36 3.59 -5.92
C LEU A 30 -1.76 3.82 -7.30
N TRP A 31 -2.47 4.48 -8.21
CA TRP A 31 -2.04 4.75 -9.56
C TRP A 31 -1.49 6.17 -9.70
N ALA A 32 -0.48 6.34 -10.54
CA ALA A 32 0.01 7.65 -10.93
C ALA A 32 -0.97 8.34 -11.89
N TYR A 33 -0.65 9.57 -12.27
CA TYR A 33 -1.46 10.40 -13.17
C TYR A 33 -1.77 9.75 -14.54
N ASP A 34 -1.00 8.72 -14.94
CA ASP A 34 -1.17 8.00 -16.21
C ASP A 34 -2.00 6.72 -16.07
N HIS A 35 -2.46 6.40 -14.86
CA HIS A 35 -3.25 5.22 -14.54
C HIS A 35 -2.58 3.87 -14.91
N TYR A 36 -1.27 3.88 -15.13
CA TYR A 36 -0.51 2.70 -15.51
C TYR A 36 0.64 2.43 -14.56
N HIS A 37 1.35 3.47 -14.13
CA HIS A 37 2.40 3.37 -13.13
C HIS A 37 1.84 3.51 -11.73
N ALA A 38 2.60 3.01 -10.75
CA ALA A 38 2.23 3.17 -9.35
C ALA A 38 2.46 4.61 -8.89
N SER A 39 1.56 5.11 -8.04
CA SER A 39 1.78 6.32 -7.25
C SER A 39 2.83 6.07 -6.17
N VAL A 40 3.13 7.09 -5.36
CA VAL A 40 3.91 6.93 -4.13
C VAL A 40 3.33 5.85 -3.21
N ALA A 41 2.01 5.86 -2.99
CA ALA A 41 1.34 4.86 -2.17
C ALA A 41 1.41 3.46 -2.81
N GLY A 42 1.23 3.37 -4.13
CA GLY A 42 1.35 2.11 -4.86
C GLY A 42 2.77 1.52 -4.81
N TYR A 43 3.80 2.34 -5.01
CA TYR A 43 5.19 1.90 -4.90
C TYR A 43 5.56 1.52 -3.47
N TYR A 44 5.09 2.26 -2.47
CA TYR A 44 5.29 1.91 -1.06
C TYR A 44 4.67 0.55 -0.74
N LEU A 45 3.43 0.28 -1.17
CA LEU A 45 2.79 -1.02 -1.00
C LEU A 45 3.57 -2.16 -1.69
N SER A 46 4.03 -1.92 -2.93
CA SER A 46 4.85 -2.88 -3.68
C SER A 46 6.16 -3.19 -2.94
N ALA A 47 6.80 -2.16 -2.37
CA ALA A 47 8.03 -2.30 -1.59
C ALA A 47 7.79 -3.09 -0.29
N LEU A 48 6.70 -2.83 0.45
CA LEU A 48 6.34 -3.57 1.65
C LEU A 48 6.11 -5.06 1.38
N VAL A 49 5.38 -5.38 0.31
CA VAL A 49 5.13 -6.77 -0.10
C VAL A 49 6.43 -7.45 -0.49
N THR A 50 7.30 -6.76 -1.23
CA THR A 50 8.61 -7.28 -1.65
C THR A 50 9.52 -7.50 -0.44
N PHE A 51 9.57 -6.53 0.48
CA PHE A 51 10.32 -6.61 1.73
C PHE A 51 9.88 -7.83 2.55
N GLY A 52 8.59 -7.98 2.82
CA GLY A 52 8.09 -9.11 3.61
C GLY A 52 8.29 -10.46 2.91
N ALA A 53 8.09 -10.53 1.59
CA ALA A 53 8.30 -11.75 0.83
C ALA A 53 9.76 -12.21 0.80
N ILE A 54 10.72 -11.28 0.72
CA ILE A 54 12.15 -11.60 0.66
C ILE A 54 12.73 -11.86 2.05
N THR A 55 12.35 -11.05 3.05
CA THR A 55 12.97 -11.09 4.38
C THR A 55 12.25 -12.01 5.36
N GLY A 56 10.98 -12.32 5.12
CA GLY A 56 10.10 -13.01 6.07
C GLY A 56 9.69 -12.13 7.27
N ILE A 57 10.09 -10.86 7.31
CA ILE A 57 9.71 -9.93 8.37
C ILE A 57 8.29 -9.42 8.10
N ASP A 58 7.44 -9.41 9.12
CA ASP A 58 6.10 -8.83 9.04
C ASP A 58 6.20 -7.33 8.74
N PRO A 59 5.66 -6.83 7.61
CA PRO A 59 5.76 -5.41 7.25
C PRO A 59 5.19 -4.45 8.30
N THR A 60 4.30 -4.90 9.18
CA THR A 60 3.72 -4.09 10.26
C THR A 60 4.70 -3.80 11.40
N THR A 61 5.83 -4.52 11.50
CA THR A 61 6.88 -4.22 12.49
C THR A 61 7.64 -2.93 12.18
N LEU A 62 7.55 -2.42 10.95
CA LEU A 62 8.10 -1.12 10.57
C LEU A 62 7.39 0.03 11.30
N GLY A 63 6.09 -0.14 11.57
CA GLY A 63 5.28 0.78 12.37
C GLY A 63 4.79 2.01 11.61
N ALA A 64 3.85 2.72 12.20
CA ALA A 64 3.19 3.87 11.58
C ALA A 64 4.16 5.03 11.27
N LYS A 65 5.20 5.20 12.08
CA LYS A 65 6.21 6.27 11.94
C LYS A 65 7.44 5.82 11.15
N GLU A 66 7.24 4.92 10.19
CA GLU A 66 8.30 4.41 9.33
C GLU A 66 8.86 5.59 8.51
N LYS A 67 10.17 5.77 8.57
CA LYS A 67 10.84 6.98 8.09
C LYS A 67 10.68 7.18 6.58
N ALA A 68 10.77 6.12 5.78
CA ALA A 68 10.61 6.23 4.33
C ALA A 68 9.18 6.64 3.95
N ALA A 69 8.15 6.16 4.65
CA ALA A 69 6.78 6.59 4.44
C ALA A 69 6.59 8.10 4.68
N ASP A 70 7.16 8.62 5.77
CA ASP A 70 7.14 10.05 6.10
C ASP A 70 7.89 10.90 5.05
N GLU A 71 9.09 10.47 4.64
CA GLU A 71 9.86 11.13 3.58
C GLU A 71 9.15 11.12 2.21
N LEU A 72 8.30 10.12 1.98
CA LEU A 72 7.44 10.00 0.80
C LEU A 72 6.14 10.83 0.92
N GLY A 73 5.86 11.44 2.08
CA GLY A 73 4.66 12.24 2.32
C GLY A 73 3.41 11.42 2.67
N LEU A 74 3.56 10.15 3.05
CA LEU A 74 2.47 9.33 3.58
C LEU A 74 2.28 9.64 5.07
N SER A 75 1.04 9.89 5.48
CA SER A 75 0.72 10.01 6.90
C SER A 75 0.91 8.69 7.65
N ASP A 76 1.11 8.77 8.96
CA ASP A 76 1.18 7.62 9.87
C ASP A 76 0.05 6.60 9.65
N ALA A 77 -1.17 7.10 9.42
CA ALA A 77 -2.35 6.27 9.19
C ALA A 77 -2.28 5.52 7.84
N GLN A 78 -1.82 6.20 6.79
CA GLN A 78 -1.65 5.61 5.45
C GLN A 78 -0.54 4.56 5.47
N ALA A 79 0.61 4.86 6.09
CA ALA A 79 1.72 3.92 6.25
C ALA A 79 1.26 2.64 6.96
N ALA A 80 0.60 2.79 8.11
CA ALA A 80 0.09 1.66 8.87
C ALA A 80 -0.98 0.86 8.11
N ALA A 81 -1.83 1.51 7.32
CA ALA A 81 -2.82 0.82 6.49
C ALA A 81 -2.16 -0.03 5.39
N LEU A 82 -1.20 0.54 4.66
CA LEU A 82 -0.48 -0.18 3.59
C LEU A 82 0.36 -1.34 4.15
N GLN A 83 0.98 -1.17 5.32
CA GLN A 83 1.69 -2.26 6.01
C GLN A 83 0.76 -3.43 6.36
N ARG A 84 -0.46 -3.14 6.86
CA ARG A 84 -1.46 -4.19 7.13
C ARG A 84 -1.90 -4.91 5.87
N VAL A 85 -2.13 -4.18 4.78
CA VAL A 85 -2.47 -4.80 3.48
C VAL A 85 -1.36 -5.74 3.02
N ALA A 86 -0.10 -5.33 3.11
CA ALA A 86 1.03 -6.17 2.76
C ALA A 86 1.11 -7.44 3.62
N ARG A 87 1.04 -7.31 4.96
CA ARG A 87 1.02 -8.44 5.89
C ARG A 87 -0.12 -9.41 5.57
N ASP A 88 -1.35 -8.92 5.46
CA ASP A 88 -2.54 -9.75 5.24
C ASP A 88 -2.49 -10.44 3.86
N THR A 89 -1.78 -9.87 2.90
CA THR A 89 -1.55 -10.50 1.60
C THR A 89 -0.56 -11.65 1.72
N LEU A 90 0.56 -11.45 2.42
CA LEU A 90 1.60 -12.46 2.62
C LEU A 90 1.14 -13.61 3.53
N ALA A 91 0.26 -13.36 4.49
CA ALA A 91 -0.32 -14.40 5.34
C ALA A 91 -1.28 -15.36 4.61
N THR A 92 -1.78 -14.96 3.43
CA THR A 92 -2.68 -15.76 2.59
C THR A 92 -2.00 -16.40 1.38
N GLY A 93 -0.67 -16.28 1.27
CA GLY A 93 0.14 -16.74 0.14
C GLY A 93 0.88 -18.05 0.37
#